data_AF-A0A3B1DYC8-F1
#
_entry.id   AF-A0A3B1DYC8-F1
#
_cell.length_a   1.000
_cell.length_b   1.000
_cell.length_c   1.000
_cell.angle_alpha   90.00
_cell.angle_beta   90.00
_cell.angle_gamma   90.00
#
_symmetry.space_group_name_H-M   'P 1'
#
loop_
_entity.id
_entity.type
_entity.pdbx_description
1 polymer ?
#
loop_
_entity_poly.entity_id
_entity_poly.type
_entity_poly.pdbx_seq_one_letter_code
_entity_poly.pdbx_strand_id
1 'polypeptide(L)'
;MTRLPLAIGLVLLQAAMCAAGQTAHAQTTQTAQIEKAHTLAGPGIPATDPHTLVVYEYGGTLQPLGLPPAEAALDLLDLDTETAERIARVLTERSMLAEQLIIDNFDLVSQGETIDSSENELEKGLFVFQVVQALYPLIERGPLEDEIRPLLPPMVAHEYNAILNEYWRALGKSRVEEAKAKGYTLRLRKAIREARAQQIEKEVELAAERALESERFAIDYLLKGLDLTDTQQARIKTLIIDYTTRTMGDASEKDTERLFGEVLAYLNETQRTIIIERIKGL
;
A
#
# COMPACT_ATOMS: atom_id res chain seq x y z
N MET A 1 -18.08 -2.42 -21.19
CA MET A 1 -16.83 -2.87 -20.53
C MET A 1 -16.20 -1.63 -19.95
N THR A 2 -16.31 -1.45 -18.64
CA THR A 2 -15.76 -0.30 -17.91
C THR A 2 -14.25 -0.52 -17.83
N ARG A 3 -13.48 0.37 -18.48
CA ARG A 3 -12.02 0.42 -18.36
C ARG A 3 -11.69 0.63 -16.89
N LEU A 4 -11.06 -0.37 -16.26
CA LEU A 4 -10.40 -0.22 -14.97
C LEU A 4 -9.18 0.68 -15.26
N PRO A 5 -9.08 1.90 -14.72
CA PRO A 5 -7.85 2.65 -14.87
C PRO A 5 -6.82 1.95 -13.99
N LEU A 6 -5.87 1.26 -14.63
CA LEU A 6 -4.73 0.64 -13.99
C LEU A 6 -3.75 1.76 -13.61
N ALA A 7 -4.17 2.63 -12.69
CA ALA A 7 -3.47 3.83 -12.25
C ALA A 7 -2.31 3.53 -11.27
N ILE A 8 -1.75 2.33 -11.36
CA ILE A 8 -0.60 1.85 -10.57
C ILE A 8 0.71 2.47 -11.09
N GLY A 9 0.70 2.92 -12.35
CA GLY A 9 1.88 3.45 -13.01
C GLY A 9 2.44 4.75 -12.43
N LEU A 10 1.57 5.75 -12.25
CA LEU A 10 2.01 7.14 -12.18
C LEU A 10 2.70 7.51 -10.85
N VAL A 11 2.64 6.64 -9.83
CA VAL A 11 3.23 6.91 -8.50
C VAL A 11 4.63 6.29 -8.37
N LEU A 12 4.98 5.27 -9.17
CA LEU A 12 6.19 4.47 -8.94
C LEU A 12 7.48 5.13 -9.45
N LEU A 13 7.43 6.05 -10.42
CA LEU A 13 8.63 6.69 -10.97
C LEU A 13 9.02 8.01 -10.27
N GLN A 14 8.11 8.63 -9.50
CA GLN A 14 8.37 9.91 -8.84
C GLN A 14 8.87 9.76 -7.39
N ALA A 15 8.58 8.63 -6.73
CA ALA A 15 9.06 8.35 -5.37
C ALA A 15 10.56 7.96 -5.34
N ALA A 16 11.06 7.26 -6.36
CA ALA A 16 12.45 6.78 -6.38
C ALA A 16 13.52 7.89 -6.59
N MET A 17 13.13 9.09 -7.05
CA MET A 17 14.06 10.23 -7.18
C MET A 17 13.84 11.36 -6.16
N CYS A 18 12.80 11.30 -5.31
CA CYS A 18 12.48 12.36 -4.34
C CYS A 18 12.43 11.90 -2.87
N ALA A 19 12.59 10.61 -2.55
CA ALA A 19 12.44 10.10 -1.18
C ALA A 19 13.64 10.30 -0.23
N ALA A 20 14.68 11.04 -0.63
CA ALA A 20 15.82 11.36 0.24
C ALA A 20 16.06 12.87 0.29
N GLY A 21 15.31 13.59 1.14
CA GLY A 21 15.63 14.98 1.44
C GLY A 21 14.46 15.86 1.83
N GLN A 22 13.71 15.49 2.88
CA GLN A 22 12.85 16.44 3.59
C GLN A 22 12.51 15.99 5.02
N THR A 23 13.54 15.73 5.82
CA THR A 23 13.43 15.76 7.29
C THR A 23 14.09 17.03 7.82
N ALA A 24 13.34 18.14 7.85
CA ALA A 24 13.78 19.34 8.55
C ALA A 24 12.59 20.15 9.12
N HIS A 25 12.40 19.95 10.43
CA HIS A 25 11.96 20.91 11.45
C HIS A 25 10.94 22.01 11.10
N ALA A 26 9.77 21.92 11.75
CA ALA A 26 9.14 23.09 12.39
C ALA A 26 8.21 22.66 13.55
N GLN A 27 8.80 22.30 14.70
CA GLN A 27 8.13 22.45 15.99
C GLN A 27 8.79 23.64 16.69
N THR A 28 8.18 24.82 16.67
CA THR A 28 8.33 25.84 17.73
C THR A 28 7.15 26.83 17.67
N THR A 29 6.28 26.70 18.66
CA THR A 29 5.56 27.77 19.38
C THR A 29 4.60 28.67 18.60
N GLN A 30 3.30 28.39 18.74
CA GLN A 30 2.26 29.43 18.75
C GLN A 30 1.44 29.34 20.04
N THR A 31 2.02 29.87 21.12
CA THR A 31 1.27 30.24 22.33
C THR A 31 1.10 31.75 22.31
N ALA A 32 0.01 32.24 21.70
CA ALA A 32 -0.48 33.60 21.93
C ALA A 32 -1.94 33.74 21.47
N GLN A 33 -2.81 33.97 22.47
CA GLN A 33 -4.06 34.74 22.40
C GLN A 33 -5.17 34.26 21.46
N ILE A 34 -6.15 33.53 22.01
CA ILE A 34 -7.58 33.91 21.87
C ILE A 34 -8.25 33.73 23.24
N GLU A 35 -8.20 34.78 24.05
CA GLU A 35 -9.17 34.99 25.12
C GLU A 35 -10.31 35.86 24.53
N LYS A 36 -11.55 35.40 24.71
CA LYS A 36 -12.86 36.04 24.36
C LYS A 36 -13.36 35.91 22.92
N ALA A 37 -14.24 34.92 22.72
CA ALA A 37 -15.52 35.08 22.00
C ALA A 37 -16.48 33.90 22.28
N HIS A 38 -16.80 33.63 23.56
CA HIS A 38 -17.98 32.81 23.89
C HIS A 38 -19.25 33.67 23.79
N THR A 39 -19.73 33.91 22.58
CA THR A 39 -21.01 34.62 22.38
C THR A 39 -21.93 33.99 21.33
N LEU A 40 -21.55 32.84 20.74
CA LEU A 40 -22.39 32.07 19.82
C LEU A 40 -22.22 30.54 20.00
N ALA A 41 -21.92 30.09 21.22
CA ALA A 41 -21.97 28.66 21.51
C ALA A 41 -23.45 28.23 21.54
N GLY A 42 -23.92 27.62 20.45
CA GLY A 42 -25.22 26.94 20.42
C GLY A 42 -25.29 25.84 21.49
N PRO A 43 -26.47 25.23 21.71
CA PRO A 43 -26.61 24.10 22.63
C PRO A 43 -25.56 23.04 22.27
N GLY A 44 -24.67 22.74 23.21
CA GLY A 44 -23.62 21.76 23.05
C GLY A 44 -24.27 20.40 22.82
N ILE A 45 -24.31 19.96 21.57
CA ILE A 45 -24.61 18.57 21.27
C ILE A 45 -23.42 17.79 21.85
N PRO A 46 -23.65 16.86 22.81
CA PRO A 46 -22.57 16.02 23.27
C PRO A 46 -21.97 15.34 22.03
N ALA A 47 -20.66 15.47 21.85
CA ALA A 47 -19.95 14.75 20.82
C ALA A 47 -20.00 13.26 21.18
N THR A 48 -21.07 12.60 20.75
CA THR A 48 -21.07 11.15 20.62
C THR A 48 -20.11 10.89 19.48
N ASP A 49 -18.92 10.37 19.76
CA ASP A 49 -18.01 9.91 18.72
C ASP A 49 -18.79 8.96 17.81
N PRO A 50 -19.01 9.31 16.54
CA PRO A 50 -19.78 8.45 15.69
C PRO A 50 -18.91 7.23 15.41
N HIS A 51 -19.32 6.07 15.94
CA HIS A 51 -18.75 4.75 15.60
C HIS A 51 -19.05 4.43 14.12
N THR A 52 -18.47 5.18 13.19
CA THR A 52 -18.65 5.05 11.75
C THR A 52 -17.39 5.43 10.98
N LEU A 53 -17.15 4.74 9.87
CA LEU A 53 -16.14 5.11 8.88
C LEU A 53 -16.67 6.12 7.84
N VAL A 54 -17.96 6.43 7.88
CA VAL A 54 -18.62 7.26 6.88
C VAL A 54 -18.48 8.73 7.26
N VAL A 55 -17.49 9.39 6.67
CA VAL A 55 -17.30 10.83 6.76
C VAL A 55 -17.58 11.46 5.40
N TYR A 56 -18.41 12.50 5.37
CA TYR A 56 -18.69 13.25 4.15
C TYR A 56 -17.96 14.59 4.20
N GLU A 57 -17.34 14.96 3.09
CA GLU A 57 -16.81 16.30 2.90
C GLU A 57 -17.96 17.31 2.72
N TYR A 58 -17.66 18.61 2.80
CA TYR A 58 -18.66 19.67 2.62
C TYR A 58 -19.43 19.59 1.28
N GLY A 59 -18.80 19.01 0.24
CA GLY A 59 -19.42 18.78 -1.06
C GLY A 59 -20.40 17.61 -1.11
N GLY A 60 -20.61 16.87 -0.01
CA GLY A 60 -21.43 15.66 0.02
C GLY A 60 -20.73 14.43 -0.58
N THR A 61 -19.44 14.52 -0.88
CA THR A 61 -18.57 13.41 -1.31
C THR A 61 -18.14 12.58 -0.11
N LEU A 62 -18.17 11.26 -0.25
CA LEU A 62 -17.62 10.38 0.78
C LEU A 62 -16.10 10.56 0.84
N GLN A 63 -15.57 10.90 2.01
CA GLN A 63 -14.14 11.04 2.22
C GLN A 63 -13.45 9.68 2.02
N PRO A 64 -12.41 9.59 1.19
CA PRO A 64 -11.65 8.35 1.02
C PRO A 64 -10.91 8.02 2.32
N LEU A 65 -10.83 6.73 2.63
CA LEU A 65 -10.02 6.25 3.75
C LEU A 65 -8.56 6.16 3.31
N GLY A 66 -7.63 6.54 4.19
CA GLY A 66 -6.19 6.35 3.97
C GLY A 66 -5.73 4.90 4.18
N LEU A 67 -6.55 4.09 4.86
CA LEU A 67 -6.29 2.68 5.17
C LEU A 67 -7.40 1.80 4.60
N PRO A 68 -7.15 0.48 4.47
CA PRO A 68 -8.21 -0.48 4.17
C PRO A 68 -9.38 -0.36 5.16
N PRO A 69 -10.65 -0.40 4.71
CA PRO A 69 -11.81 -0.26 5.59
C PRO A 69 -11.83 -1.29 6.73
N ALA A 70 -11.32 -2.49 6.46
CA ALA A 70 -11.16 -3.56 7.44
C ALA A 70 -10.20 -3.18 8.57
N GLU A 71 -9.10 -2.49 8.27
CA GLU A 71 -8.14 -2.00 9.27
C GLU A 71 -8.68 -0.79 10.01
N ALA A 72 -9.20 0.19 9.27
CA ALA A 72 -9.77 1.41 9.86
C ALA A 72 -10.94 1.13 10.81
N ALA A 73 -11.72 0.07 10.56
CA ALA A 73 -12.80 -0.34 11.46
C ALA A 73 -12.29 -0.85 12.82
N LEU A 74 -11.05 -1.34 12.92
CA LEU A 74 -10.48 -1.82 14.18
C LEU A 74 -10.26 -0.69 15.17
N ASP A 75 -9.92 0.51 14.70
CA ASP A 75 -9.72 1.71 15.52
C ASP A 75 -11.02 2.18 16.21
N LEU A 76 -12.17 1.71 15.72
CA LEU A 76 -13.49 2.04 16.25
C LEU A 76 -14.02 0.99 17.25
N LEU A 77 -13.30 -0.11 17.45
CA LEU A 77 -13.71 -1.21 18.31
C LEU A 77 -12.93 -1.22 19.62
N ASP A 78 -13.60 -1.59 20.70
CA ASP A 78 -12.94 -1.86 21.99
C ASP A 78 -12.41 -3.30 21.99
N LEU A 79 -11.11 -3.44 21.70
CA LEU A 79 -10.43 -4.74 21.61
C LEU A 79 -9.57 -4.98 22.85
N ASP A 80 -9.66 -6.18 23.42
CA ASP A 80 -8.70 -6.62 24.42
C ASP A 80 -7.31 -6.83 23.78
N THR A 81 -6.26 -6.74 24.60
CA THR A 81 -4.87 -6.83 24.14
C THR A 81 -4.57 -8.13 23.40
N GLU A 82 -5.11 -9.27 23.84
CA GLU A 82 -4.85 -10.56 23.21
C GLU A 82 -5.47 -10.62 21.81
N THR A 83 -6.72 -10.17 21.67
CA THR A 83 -7.39 -10.07 20.36
C THR A 83 -6.65 -9.09 19.43
N ALA A 84 -6.26 -7.92 19.93
CA ALA A 84 -5.53 -6.92 19.16
C ALA A 84 -4.19 -7.46 18.63
N GLU A 85 -3.42 -8.17 19.46
CA GLU A 85 -2.15 -8.78 19.04
C GLU A 85 -2.34 -9.87 17.97
N ARG A 86 -3.39 -10.69 18.08
CA ARG A 86 -3.71 -11.70 17.06
C ARG A 86 -4.03 -11.07 15.71
N ILE A 87 -4.78 -9.98 15.71
CA ILE A 87 -5.13 -9.24 14.49
C ILE A 87 -3.87 -8.57 13.92
N ALA A 88 -3.06 -7.92 14.76
CA ALA A 88 -1.81 -7.27 14.34
C ALA A 88 -0.86 -8.25 13.64
N ARG A 89 -0.78 -9.51 14.11
CA ARG A 89 -0.02 -10.57 13.43
C ARG A 89 -0.55 -10.85 12.03
N VAL A 90 -1.87 -10.99 11.85
CA VAL A 90 -2.48 -11.21 10.52
C VAL A 90 -2.23 -10.04 9.59
N LEU A 91 -2.38 -8.80 10.07
CA LEU A 91 -2.08 -7.59 9.28
C LEU A 91 -0.61 -7.57 8.83
N THR A 92 0.31 -7.87 9.75
CA THR A 92 1.75 -7.90 9.47
C THR A 92 2.09 -8.99 8.45
N GLU A 93 1.62 -10.22 8.66
CA GLU A 93 1.86 -11.35 7.76
C GLU A 93 1.32 -11.08 6.36
N ARG A 94 0.14 -10.46 6.25
CA ARG A 94 -0.47 -10.12 4.97
C ARG A 94 0.28 -8.98 4.28
N SER A 95 0.68 -7.94 5.01
CA SER A 95 1.51 -6.85 4.48
C SER A 95 2.84 -7.36 3.93
N MET A 96 3.54 -8.19 4.71
CA MET A 96 4.81 -8.79 4.29
C MET A 96 4.64 -9.67 3.05
N LEU A 97 3.55 -10.44 2.97
CA LEU A 97 3.25 -11.23 1.77
C LEU A 97 3.03 -10.31 0.56
N ALA A 98 2.22 -9.26 0.70
CA ALA A 98 1.96 -8.33 -0.41
C ALA A 98 3.26 -7.65 -0.87
N GLU A 99 4.08 -7.14 0.04
CA GLU A 99 5.38 -6.52 -0.26
C GLU A 99 6.33 -7.51 -0.97
N GLN A 100 6.41 -8.74 -0.47
CA GLN A 100 7.23 -9.79 -1.08
C GLN A 100 6.76 -10.12 -2.50
N LEU A 101 5.45 -10.21 -2.73
CA LEU A 101 4.89 -10.44 -4.07
C LEU A 101 5.22 -9.29 -5.03
N ILE A 102 5.25 -8.04 -4.54
CA ILE A 102 5.68 -6.90 -5.36
C ILE A 102 7.17 -6.99 -5.70
N ILE A 103 8.05 -7.27 -4.73
CA ILE A 103 9.48 -7.48 -4.97
C ILE A 103 9.70 -8.61 -6.00
N ASP A 104 8.98 -9.73 -5.80
CA ASP A 104 9.07 -10.91 -6.65
C ASP A 104 8.47 -10.72 -8.04
N ASN A 105 7.75 -9.62 -8.28
CA ASN A 105 7.15 -9.34 -9.59
C ASN A 105 7.39 -7.89 -10.03
N PHE A 106 8.44 -7.24 -9.52
CA PHE A 106 8.66 -5.82 -9.78
C PHE A 106 8.76 -5.49 -11.28
N ASP A 107 9.46 -6.33 -12.06
CA ASP A 107 9.56 -6.16 -13.51
C ASP A 107 8.19 -6.19 -14.20
N LEU A 108 7.26 -7.00 -13.69
CA LEU A 108 5.88 -7.06 -14.19
C LEU A 108 5.11 -5.80 -13.77
N VAL A 109 5.27 -5.35 -12.51
CA VAL A 109 4.60 -4.13 -12.02
C VAL A 109 5.07 -2.90 -12.80
N SER A 110 6.37 -2.76 -13.07
CA SER A 110 6.95 -1.62 -13.79
C SER A 110 6.51 -1.56 -15.26
N GLN A 111 6.20 -2.71 -15.87
CA GLN A 111 5.65 -2.76 -17.23
C GLN A 111 4.20 -2.25 -17.33
N GLY A 112 3.48 -2.09 -16.21
CA GLY A 112 2.07 -1.74 -16.18
C GLY A 112 1.72 -0.50 -17.00
N GLU A 113 2.51 0.57 -16.92
CA GLU A 113 2.28 1.81 -17.69
C GLU A 113 2.39 1.62 -19.20
N THR A 114 3.43 0.90 -19.61
CA THR A 114 3.71 0.62 -21.01
C THR A 114 2.57 -0.20 -21.61
N ILE A 115 2.12 -1.22 -20.87
CA ILE A 115 1.03 -2.09 -21.32
C ILE A 115 -0.32 -1.38 -21.30
N ASP A 116 -0.62 -0.56 -20.29
CA ASP A 116 -1.88 0.19 -20.24
C ASP A 116 -2.00 1.18 -21.41
N SER A 117 -0.86 1.73 -21.85
CA SER A 117 -0.75 2.62 -23.02
C SER A 117 -0.80 1.88 -24.38
N SER A 118 -0.64 0.55 -24.40
CA SER A 118 -0.70 -0.25 -25.63
C SER A 118 -2.11 -0.21 -26.26
N GLU A 119 -2.21 -0.23 -27.58
CA GLU A 119 -3.49 -0.41 -28.29
C GLU A 119 -3.86 -1.90 -28.44
N ASN A 120 -2.95 -2.81 -28.07
CA ASN A 120 -3.14 -4.25 -28.24
C ASN A 120 -3.89 -4.88 -27.06
N GLU A 121 -5.19 -5.14 -27.24
CA GLU A 121 -6.05 -5.77 -26.23
C GLU A 121 -5.59 -7.18 -25.81
N LEU A 122 -4.93 -7.93 -26.70
CA LEU A 122 -4.40 -9.27 -26.37
C LEU A 122 -3.23 -9.15 -25.39
N GLU A 123 -2.35 -8.19 -25.62
CA GLU A 123 -1.21 -7.90 -24.76
C GLU A 123 -1.67 -7.47 -23.36
N LYS A 124 -2.67 -6.57 -23.27
CA LYS A 124 -3.32 -6.21 -22.00
C LYS A 124 -3.92 -7.41 -21.29
N GLY A 125 -4.62 -8.27 -22.02
CA GLY A 125 -5.22 -9.48 -21.46
C GLY A 125 -4.18 -10.43 -20.87
N LEU A 126 -3.06 -10.64 -21.57
CA LEU A 126 -1.95 -11.48 -21.10
C LEU A 126 -1.28 -10.87 -19.86
N PHE A 127 -1.06 -9.56 -19.85
CA PHE A 127 -0.51 -8.85 -18.71
C PHE A 127 -1.38 -8.98 -17.47
N VAL A 128 -2.70 -8.75 -17.59
CA VAL A 128 -3.65 -8.93 -16.48
C VAL A 128 -3.60 -10.36 -15.96
N PHE A 129 -3.52 -11.36 -16.85
CA PHE A 129 -3.38 -12.75 -16.43
C PHE A 129 -2.08 -12.99 -15.62
N GLN A 130 -0.95 -12.46 -16.07
CA GLN A 130 0.33 -12.55 -15.36
C GLN A 130 0.26 -11.87 -13.98
N VAL A 131 -0.35 -10.68 -13.89
CA VAL A 131 -0.54 -9.96 -12.62
C VAL A 131 -1.42 -10.77 -11.67
N VAL A 132 -2.52 -11.35 -12.16
CA VAL A 132 -3.38 -12.22 -11.35
C VAL A 132 -2.63 -13.47 -10.87
N GLN A 133 -1.80 -14.08 -11.72
CA GLN A 133 -1.00 -15.23 -11.34
C GLN A 133 0.07 -14.86 -10.28
N ALA A 134 0.73 -13.72 -10.45
CA ALA A 134 1.71 -13.19 -9.50
C ALA A 134 1.07 -12.88 -8.13
N LEU A 135 -0.12 -12.28 -8.12
CA LEU A 135 -0.85 -11.92 -6.91
C LEU A 135 -1.74 -13.05 -6.38
N TYR A 136 -1.75 -14.23 -7.01
CA TYR A 136 -2.61 -15.34 -6.63
C TYR A 136 -2.49 -15.72 -5.15
N PRO A 137 -1.28 -15.78 -4.54
CA PRO A 137 -1.17 -16.10 -3.11
C PRO A 137 -1.91 -15.11 -2.20
N LEU A 138 -1.98 -13.83 -2.57
CA LEU A 138 -2.74 -12.82 -1.83
C LEU A 138 -4.26 -12.94 -2.10
N ILE A 139 -4.63 -13.23 -3.35
CA ILE A 139 -6.03 -13.41 -3.76
C ILE A 139 -6.64 -14.66 -3.11
N GLU A 140 -5.88 -15.75 -3.01
CA GLU A 140 -6.31 -17.03 -2.43
C GLU A 140 -6.69 -16.88 -0.94
N ARG A 141 -5.99 -16.01 -0.19
CA ARG A 141 -6.35 -15.67 1.20
C ARG A 141 -7.70 -14.97 1.31
N GLY A 142 -8.20 -14.41 0.22
CA GLY A 142 -9.46 -13.68 0.18
C GLY A 142 -9.38 -12.27 0.77
N PRO A 143 -10.54 -11.65 1.03
CA PRO A 143 -10.62 -10.32 1.62
C PRO A 143 -10.09 -10.29 3.06
N LEU A 144 -9.39 -9.21 3.42
CA LEU A 144 -8.90 -9.00 4.78
C LEU A 144 -10.00 -9.08 5.85
N GLU A 145 -11.23 -8.65 5.51
CA GLU A 145 -12.41 -8.77 6.36
C GLU A 145 -12.65 -10.20 6.85
N ASP A 146 -12.42 -11.18 5.98
CA ASP A 146 -12.70 -12.60 6.24
C ASP A 146 -11.59 -13.26 7.08
N GLU A 147 -10.36 -12.73 7.04
CA GLU A 147 -9.26 -13.15 7.92
C GLU A 147 -9.41 -12.58 9.34
N ILE A 148 -9.89 -11.35 9.48
CA ILE A 148 -10.07 -10.67 10.78
C ILE A 148 -11.31 -11.20 11.52
N ARG A 149 -12.44 -11.36 10.81
CA ARG A 149 -13.73 -11.74 11.42
C ARG A 149 -13.67 -12.94 12.38
N PRO A 150 -13.00 -14.08 12.08
CA PRO A 150 -12.94 -15.22 13.00
C PRO A 150 -12.08 -14.99 14.24
N LEU A 151 -11.29 -13.91 14.29
CA LEU A 151 -10.45 -13.59 15.44
C LEU A 151 -11.21 -12.80 16.51
N LEU A 152 -12.30 -12.12 16.13
CA LEU A 152 -13.08 -11.24 16.98
C LEU A 152 -14.07 -12.02 17.86
N PRO A 153 -14.30 -11.59 19.13
CA PRO A 153 -15.42 -12.08 19.93
C PRO A 153 -16.76 -11.86 19.22
N PRO A 154 -17.79 -12.72 19.42
CA PRO A 154 -19.03 -12.66 18.63
C PRO A 154 -19.76 -11.30 18.66
N MET A 155 -19.76 -10.61 19.80
CA MET A 155 -20.37 -9.28 19.92
C MET A 155 -19.60 -8.22 19.12
N VAL A 156 -18.27 -8.21 19.25
CA VAL A 156 -17.38 -7.30 18.52
C VAL A 156 -17.42 -7.58 17.01
N ALA A 157 -17.49 -8.85 16.62
CA ALA A 157 -17.63 -9.25 15.21
C ALA A 157 -18.93 -8.71 14.59
N HIS A 158 -20.03 -8.65 15.35
CA HIS A 158 -21.28 -8.06 14.87
C HIS A 158 -21.12 -6.55 14.62
N GLU A 159 -20.48 -5.84 15.55
CA GLU A 159 -20.20 -4.41 15.43
C GLU A 159 -19.26 -4.11 14.26
N TYR A 160 -18.15 -4.86 14.14
CA TYR A 160 -17.23 -4.80 13.00
C TYR A 160 -17.96 -4.94 11.66
N ASN A 161 -18.85 -5.95 11.54
CA ASN A 161 -19.63 -6.15 10.33
C ASN A 161 -20.63 -5.01 10.10
N ALA A 162 -21.20 -4.40 11.15
CA ALA A 162 -22.11 -3.27 11.02
C ALA A 162 -21.38 -2.04 10.44
N ILE A 163 -20.21 -1.71 10.98
CA ILE A 163 -19.34 -0.61 10.52
C ILE A 163 -18.96 -0.81 9.05
N LEU A 164 -18.46 -2.00 8.69
CA LEU A 164 -18.09 -2.30 7.31
C LEU A 164 -19.28 -2.25 6.34
N ASN A 165 -20.42 -2.79 6.73
CA ASN A 165 -21.62 -2.77 5.89
C ASN A 165 -22.14 -1.35 5.67
N GLU A 166 -22.05 -0.48 6.68
CA GLU A 166 -22.37 0.93 6.56
C GLU A 166 -21.46 1.62 5.55
N TYR A 167 -20.14 1.46 5.71
CA TYR A 167 -19.14 2.02 4.82
C TYR A 167 -19.32 1.56 3.37
N TRP A 168 -19.43 0.25 3.14
CA TRP A 168 -19.60 -0.30 1.79
C TRP A 168 -20.89 0.18 1.12
N ARG A 169 -21.97 0.33 1.88
CA ARG A 169 -23.22 0.90 1.35
C ARG A 169 -23.06 2.38 1.00
N ALA A 170 -22.39 3.16 1.85
CA ALA A 170 -22.14 4.58 1.60
C ALA A 170 -21.28 4.77 0.34
N LEU A 171 -20.17 4.04 0.23
CA LEU A 171 -19.29 4.06 -0.94
C LEU A 171 -20.02 3.59 -2.21
N GLY A 172 -20.79 2.51 -2.11
CA GLY A 172 -21.62 2.00 -3.20
C GLY A 172 -22.65 3.02 -3.68
N LYS A 173 -23.33 3.74 -2.77
CA LYS A 173 -24.26 4.82 -3.11
C LYS A 173 -23.54 5.98 -3.80
N SER A 174 -22.38 6.40 -3.28
CA SER A 174 -21.56 7.45 -3.89
C SER A 174 -21.24 7.14 -5.35
N ARG A 175 -20.82 5.91 -5.65
CA ARG A 175 -20.53 5.45 -7.02
C ARG A 175 -21.77 5.38 -7.92
N VAL A 176 -22.93 5.04 -7.36
CA VAL A 176 -24.19 5.04 -8.11
C VAL A 176 -24.59 6.45 -8.51
N GLU A 177 -24.46 7.43 -7.62
CA GLU A 177 -24.72 8.84 -7.93
C GLU A 177 -23.71 9.39 -8.94
N GLU A 178 -22.43 9.04 -8.82
CA GLU A 178 -21.40 9.40 -9.80
C GLU A 178 -21.70 8.83 -11.19
N ALA A 179 -22.07 7.55 -11.27
CA ALA A 179 -22.48 6.89 -12.51
C ALA A 179 -23.68 7.59 -13.16
N LYS A 180 -24.68 7.94 -12.35
CA LYS A 180 -25.87 8.66 -12.79
C LYS A 180 -25.53 10.06 -13.31
N ALA A 181 -24.64 10.77 -12.64
CA ALA A 181 -24.12 12.07 -13.10
C ALA A 181 -23.37 11.95 -14.45
N LYS A 182 -22.67 10.84 -14.67
CA LYS A 182 -22.01 10.49 -15.94
C LYS A 182 -22.97 9.92 -17.01
N GLY A 183 -24.28 9.85 -16.74
CA GLY A 183 -25.29 9.48 -17.73
C GLY A 183 -25.50 7.96 -17.92
N TYR A 184 -25.02 7.11 -17.01
CA TYR A 184 -25.28 5.66 -17.05
C TYR A 184 -25.85 5.14 -15.73
N THR A 185 -26.42 3.93 -15.77
CA THR A 185 -27.00 3.30 -14.58
C THR A 185 -26.04 2.27 -14.00
N LEU A 186 -25.82 2.35 -12.68
CA LEU A 186 -25.06 1.36 -11.92
C LEU A 186 -25.94 0.82 -10.79
N ARG A 187 -26.02 -0.50 -10.65
CA ARG A 187 -26.76 -1.12 -9.54
C ARG A 187 -25.89 -1.09 -8.28
N LEU A 188 -26.48 -0.76 -7.13
CA LEU A 188 -25.76 -0.69 -5.85
C LEU A 188 -24.94 -1.95 -5.55
N ARG A 189 -25.51 -3.15 -5.73
CA ARG A 189 -24.79 -4.42 -5.50
C ARG A 189 -23.56 -4.58 -6.41
N LYS A 190 -23.64 -4.08 -7.65
CA LYS A 190 -22.50 -4.09 -8.58
C LYS A 190 -21.44 -3.08 -8.14
N ALA A 191 -21.85 -1.87 -7.77
CA ALA A 191 -20.96 -0.83 -7.24
C ALA A 191 -20.17 -1.30 -6.01
N ILE A 192 -20.85 -1.96 -5.05
CA ILE A 192 -20.20 -2.51 -3.85
C ILE A 192 -19.19 -3.60 -4.21
N ARG A 193 -19.52 -4.49 -5.15
CA ARG A 193 -18.60 -5.55 -5.60
C ARG A 193 -17.36 -4.98 -6.28
N GLU A 194 -17.54 -4.00 -7.16
CA GLU A 194 -16.43 -3.31 -7.82
C GLU A 194 -15.56 -2.55 -6.81
N ALA A 195 -16.17 -1.92 -5.80
CA ALA A 195 -15.44 -1.27 -4.73
C ALA A 195 -14.59 -2.25 -3.89
N ARG A 196 -15.15 -3.42 -3.57
CA ARG A 196 -14.40 -4.49 -2.88
C ARG A 196 -13.25 -5.04 -3.71
N ALA A 197 -13.43 -5.20 -5.02
CA ALA A 197 -12.35 -5.65 -5.91
C ALA A 197 -11.20 -4.63 -5.96
N GLN A 198 -11.53 -3.33 -6.04
CA GLN A 198 -10.54 -2.25 -6.00
C GLN A 198 -9.83 -2.13 -4.64
N GLN A 199 -10.36 -2.72 -3.57
CA GLN A 199 -9.66 -2.74 -2.30
C GLN A 199 -8.38 -3.59 -2.37
N ILE A 200 -8.39 -4.68 -3.14
CA ILE A 200 -7.19 -5.51 -3.37
C ILE A 200 -6.17 -4.71 -4.17
N GLU A 201 -6.63 -3.97 -5.19
CA GLU A 201 -5.77 -3.06 -5.95
C GLU A 201 -5.12 -2.01 -5.04
N LYS A 202 -5.89 -1.37 -4.15
CA LYS A 202 -5.34 -0.39 -3.21
C LYS A 202 -4.38 -1.01 -2.19
N GLU A 203 -4.65 -2.24 -1.74
CA GLU A 203 -3.74 -2.97 -0.86
C GLU A 203 -2.40 -3.25 -1.56
N VAL A 204 -2.45 -3.66 -2.82
CA VAL A 204 -1.26 -3.88 -3.66
C VAL A 204 -0.49 -2.59 -3.90
N GLU A 205 -1.19 -1.48 -4.15
CA GLU A 205 -0.59 -0.14 -4.28
C GLU A 205 0.14 0.28 -2.99
N LEU A 206 -0.53 0.19 -1.83
CA LEU A 206 0.09 0.51 -0.54
C LEU A 206 1.27 -0.43 -0.22
N ALA A 207 1.18 -1.70 -0.58
CA ALA A 207 2.27 -2.64 -0.42
C ALA A 207 3.45 -2.31 -1.36
N ALA A 208 3.17 -1.83 -2.57
CA ALA A 208 4.21 -1.39 -3.50
C ALA A 208 4.90 -0.10 -3.01
N GLU A 209 4.14 0.87 -2.51
CA GLU A 209 4.67 2.07 -1.87
C GLU A 209 5.58 1.70 -0.70
N ARG A 210 5.10 0.88 0.25
CA ARG A 210 5.91 0.39 1.38
C ARG A 210 7.15 -0.39 0.94
N ALA A 211 7.01 -1.25 -0.06
CA ALA A 211 8.13 -2.00 -0.60
C ALA A 211 9.19 -1.04 -1.14
N LEU A 212 8.82 -0.10 -2.01
CA LEU A 212 9.76 0.86 -2.59
C LEU A 212 10.39 1.81 -1.57
N GLU A 213 9.65 2.21 -0.54
CA GLU A 213 10.19 3.00 0.57
C GLU A 213 11.13 2.18 1.46
N SER A 214 11.01 0.85 1.44
CA SER A 214 11.89 -0.01 2.22
C SER A 214 13.28 -0.10 1.59
N GLU A 215 14.32 0.14 2.40
CA GLU A 215 15.71 -0.14 2.02
C GLU A 215 15.89 -1.60 1.57
N ARG A 216 15.06 -2.49 2.13
CA ARG A 216 15.05 -3.92 1.85
C ARG A 216 14.67 -4.25 0.41
N PHE A 217 13.80 -3.46 -0.23
CA PHE A 217 13.38 -3.72 -1.61
C PHE A 217 14.55 -3.70 -2.58
N ALA A 218 15.41 -2.66 -2.51
CA ALA A 218 16.56 -2.56 -3.39
C ALA A 218 17.48 -3.79 -3.23
N ILE A 219 17.69 -4.24 -1.99
CA ILE A 219 18.50 -5.44 -1.69
C ILE A 219 17.84 -6.69 -2.27
N ASP A 220 16.61 -6.98 -1.87
CA ASP A 220 15.94 -8.22 -2.21
C ASP A 220 15.72 -8.30 -3.73
N TYR A 221 15.37 -7.19 -4.39
CA TYR A 221 15.26 -7.10 -5.85
C TYR A 221 16.60 -7.29 -6.55
N LEU A 222 17.68 -6.62 -6.11
CA LEU A 222 19.01 -6.77 -6.74
C LEU A 222 19.54 -8.21 -6.59
N LEU A 223 19.29 -8.85 -5.46
CA LEU A 223 19.78 -10.19 -5.17
C LEU A 223 18.86 -11.31 -5.70
N LYS A 224 17.67 -10.97 -6.16
CA LYS A 224 16.68 -11.94 -6.65
C LYS A 224 17.22 -12.80 -7.79
N GLY A 225 17.06 -14.11 -7.66
CA GLY A 225 17.50 -15.08 -8.67
C GLY A 225 19.01 -15.31 -8.70
N LEU A 226 19.79 -14.70 -7.81
CA LEU A 226 21.18 -15.07 -7.60
C LEU A 226 21.23 -16.27 -6.67
N ASP A 227 21.90 -17.34 -7.10
CA ASP A 227 22.19 -18.50 -6.25
C ASP A 227 23.33 -18.15 -5.28
N LEU A 228 23.03 -17.29 -4.31
CA LEU A 228 23.96 -16.83 -3.29
C LEU A 228 24.08 -17.89 -2.21
N THR A 229 25.31 -18.20 -1.81
CA THR A 229 25.54 -18.93 -0.56
C THR A 229 25.08 -18.09 0.63
N ASP A 230 24.68 -18.74 1.74
CA ASP A 230 24.30 -18.04 2.98
C ASP A 230 25.36 -17.04 3.44
N THR A 231 26.64 -17.36 3.22
CA THR A 231 27.77 -16.49 3.57
C THR A 231 27.82 -15.24 2.67
N GLN A 232 27.63 -15.39 1.35
CA GLN A 232 27.57 -14.25 0.43
C GLN A 232 26.36 -13.36 0.77
N GLN A 233 25.18 -13.96 0.99
CA GLN A 233 23.97 -13.21 1.31
C GLN A 233 24.12 -12.42 2.61
N ALA A 234 24.63 -13.04 3.68
CA ALA A 234 24.89 -12.37 4.95
C ALA A 234 25.90 -11.22 4.79
N ARG A 235 26.96 -11.44 4.00
CA ARG A 235 27.99 -10.42 3.76
C ARG A 235 27.45 -9.23 2.99
N ILE A 236 26.72 -9.47 1.91
CA ILE A 236 26.10 -8.41 1.10
C ILE A 236 25.10 -7.60 1.93
N LYS A 237 24.23 -8.28 2.71
CA LYS A 237 23.30 -7.59 3.63
C LYS A 237 24.04 -6.69 4.61
N THR A 238 25.15 -7.16 5.18
CA THR A 238 25.99 -6.37 6.10
C THR A 238 26.54 -5.13 5.41
N LEU A 239 27.10 -5.25 4.19
CA LEU A 239 27.64 -4.12 3.43
C LEU A 239 26.58 -3.04 3.18
N ILE A 240 25.35 -3.45 2.87
CA ILE A 240 24.26 -2.51 2.58
C ILE A 240 23.78 -1.82 3.86
N ILE A 241 23.62 -2.56 4.97
CA ILE A 241 23.29 -1.97 6.29
C ILE A 241 24.36 -0.96 6.74
N ASP A 242 25.63 -1.33 6.60
CA ASP A 242 26.76 -0.45 6.95
C ASP A 242 26.74 0.81 6.07
N TYR A 243 26.41 0.66 4.80
CA TYR A 243 26.26 1.76 3.87
C TYR A 243 25.12 2.70 4.26
N THR A 244 23.90 2.20 4.46
CA THR A 244 22.73 3.04 4.80
C THR A 244 22.92 3.74 6.15
N THR A 245 23.50 3.04 7.12
CA THR A 245 23.87 3.62 8.42
C THR A 245 24.89 4.76 8.27
N ARG A 246 25.88 4.60 7.39
CA ARG A 246 26.94 5.60 7.20
C ARG A 246 26.45 6.83 6.43
N THR A 247 25.59 6.66 5.44
CA THR A 247 25.10 7.75 4.60
C THR A 247 23.86 8.43 5.16
N MET A 248 23.16 7.79 6.11
CA MET A 248 21.89 8.28 6.67
C MET A 248 20.86 8.65 5.59
N GLY A 249 20.88 7.94 4.46
CA GLY A 249 20.04 8.20 3.29
C GLY A 249 20.57 9.29 2.34
N ASP A 250 21.62 10.02 2.69
CA ASP A 250 22.23 11.08 1.86
C ASP A 250 23.54 10.59 1.22
N ALA A 251 23.42 9.58 0.35
CA ALA A 251 24.58 8.96 -0.27
C ALA A 251 25.07 9.73 -1.50
N SER A 252 26.38 9.96 -1.58
CA SER A 252 26.98 10.48 -2.82
C SER A 252 27.06 9.40 -3.89
N GLU A 253 27.14 9.80 -5.16
CA GLU A 253 27.36 8.88 -6.29
C GLU A 253 28.57 7.95 -6.06
N LYS A 254 29.66 8.49 -5.51
CA LYS A 254 30.86 7.71 -5.16
C LYS A 254 30.62 6.69 -4.05
N ASP A 255 29.75 6.98 -3.10
CA ASP A 255 29.39 6.02 -2.07
C ASP A 255 28.61 4.86 -2.67
N THR A 256 27.67 5.15 -3.57
CA THR A 256 26.90 4.15 -4.31
C THR A 256 27.81 3.27 -5.18
N GLU A 257 28.72 3.87 -5.96
CA GLU A 257 29.71 3.15 -6.77
C GLU A 257 30.59 2.23 -5.91
N ARG A 258 31.02 2.71 -4.74
CA ARG A 258 31.82 1.92 -3.80
C ARG A 258 31.03 0.73 -3.26
N LEU A 259 29.81 0.94 -2.77
CA LEU A 259 28.95 -0.15 -2.30
C LEU A 259 28.77 -1.19 -3.41
N PHE A 260 28.47 -0.73 -4.63
CA PHE A 260 28.27 -1.59 -5.78
C PHE A 260 29.52 -2.43 -6.09
N GLY A 261 30.70 -1.80 -6.11
CA GLY A 261 31.98 -2.50 -6.28
C GLY A 261 32.25 -3.53 -5.18
N GLU A 262 31.96 -3.19 -3.93
CA GLU A 262 32.10 -4.10 -2.78
C GLU A 262 31.16 -5.30 -2.89
N VAL A 263 29.90 -5.10 -3.30
CA VAL A 263 28.94 -6.19 -3.53
C VAL A 263 29.41 -7.08 -4.67
N LEU A 264 29.80 -6.52 -5.82
CA LEU A 264 30.30 -7.30 -6.96
C LEU A 264 31.52 -8.14 -6.60
N ALA A 265 32.41 -7.66 -5.72
CA ALA A 265 33.59 -8.39 -5.29
C ALA A 265 33.26 -9.75 -4.63
N TYR A 266 32.11 -9.86 -3.96
CA TYR A 266 31.64 -11.10 -3.32
C TYR A 266 30.89 -12.05 -4.26
N LEU A 267 30.59 -11.62 -5.49
CA LEU A 267 29.86 -12.40 -6.47
C LEU A 267 30.79 -13.12 -7.44
N ASN A 268 30.38 -14.29 -7.89
CA ASN A 268 31.04 -14.99 -9.00
C ASN A 268 30.70 -14.33 -10.36
N GLU A 269 31.39 -14.74 -11.43
CA GLU A 269 31.23 -14.12 -12.75
C GLU A 269 29.79 -14.20 -13.28
N THR A 270 29.12 -15.35 -13.13
CA THR A 270 27.72 -15.53 -13.54
C THR A 270 26.78 -14.59 -12.78
N GLN A 271 26.94 -14.49 -11.46
CA GLN A 271 26.15 -13.61 -10.59
C GLN A 271 26.37 -12.13 -10.93
N ARG A 272 27.62 -11.72 -11.21
CA ARG A 272 27.95 -10.34 -11.63
C ARG A 272 27.25 -9.97 -12.93
N THR A 273 27.26 -10.88 -13.91
CA THR A 273 26.58 -10.64 -15.20
C THR A 273 25.08 -10.40 -14.99
N ILE A 274 24.42 -11.23 -14.19
CA ILE A 274 22.98 -11.08 -13.88
C ILE A 274 22.69 -9.71 -13.26
N ILE A 275 23.49 -9.28 -12.28
CA ILE A 275 23.31 -7.96 -11.66
C ILE A 275 23.50 -6.82 -12.67
N ILE A 276 24.55 -6.88 -13.49
CA ILE A 276 24.86 -5.83 -14.47
C ILE A 276 23.75 -5.73 -15.51
N GLU A 277 23.21 -6.86 -15.99
CA GLU A 277 22.08 -6.87 -16.92
C GLU A 277 20.83 -6.26 -16.30
N ARG A 278 20.52 -6.59 -15.04
CA ARG A 278 19.38 -6.01 -14.32
C ARG A 278 19.49 -4.50 -14.19
N ILE A 279 20.67 -3.99 -13.81
CA ILE A 279 20.90 -2.54 -13.67
C ILE A 279 20.80 -1.81 -15.01
N LYS A 280 21.24 -2.42 -16.11
CA LYS A 280 21.10 -1.84 -17.45
C LYS A 280 19.65 -1.79 -17.95
N GLY A 281 18.78 -2.61 -17.38
CA GLY A 281 17.36 -2.68 -17.72
C GLY A 281 16.48 -1.75 -16.89
N LEU A 282 17.00 -1.16 -15.82
CA LEU A 282 16.38 -0.07 -15.05
C LEU A 282 16.58 1.26 -15.78
#